data_AF-A0A8X8ZAG1-F1
#
_entry.id   AF-A0A8X8ZAG1-F1
#
_cell.length_a   1.000
_cell.length_b   1.000
_cell.length_c   1.000
_cell.angle_alpha   90.00
_cell.angle_beta   90.00
_cell.angle_gamma   90.00
#
_symmetry.space_group_name_H-M   'P 1'
#
loop_
_entity.id
_entity.type
_entity.pdbx_description
1 polymer ?
#
loop_
_entity_poly.entity_id
_entity_poly.type
_entity_poly.pdbx_seq_one_letter_code
_entity_poly.pdbx_strand_id
1 'polypeptide(L)'
;MCSSHNATIYDIANLIREKWPEYSIPTEFEGIDKNIPVVSFSSKKLEGMGFSFKYTLEEMFRGAIDSCREKGLLPLSTQSHSNGENKESTLNSQKKHITIDNQDDLHSVTKEKQMESGANGKCERI
;
A
#
# COMPACT_ATOMS: atom_id res chain seq x y z
N MET A 1 16.13 8.66 -2.42
CA MET A 1 14.81 8.09 -2.74
C MET A 1 14.85 6.60 -2.39
N CYS A 2 13.76 6.05 -1.86
CA CYS A 2 13.59 4.62 -1.61
C CYS A 2 12.47 4.14 -2.55
N SER A 3 12.85 3.72 -3.76
CA SER A 3 11.95 3.24 -4.81
C SER A 3 12.49 1.95 -5.41
N SER A 4 11.72 0.87 -5.38
CA SER A 4 12.11 -0.42 -5.94
C SER A 4 11.64 -0.62 -7.38
N HIS A 5 10.49 -0.06 -7.73
CA HIS A 5 9.85 -0.28 -9.02
C HIS A 5 9.54 1.06 -9.69
N ASN A 6 9.63 1.07 -11.00
CA ASN A 6 9.22 2.18 -11.84
C ASN A 6 8.24 1.60 -12.86
N ALA A 7 7.06 2.20 -12.98
CA ALA A 7 5.98 1.70 -13.83
C ALA A 7 5.19 2.89 -14.38
N THR A 8 4.69 2.75 -15.60
CA THR A 8 3.70 3.68 -16.14
C THR A 8 2.31 3.39 -15.57
N ILE A 9 1.37 4.31 -15.78
CA ILE A 9 -0.04 4.06 -15.48
C ILE A 9 -0.58 2.82 -16.23
N TYR A 10 -0.09 2.59 -17.45
CA TYR A 10 -0.50 1.45 -18.27
C TYR A 10 0.03 0.12 -17.72
N ASP A 11 1.26 0.09 -17.22
CA ASP A 11 1.83 -1.12 -16.60
C ASP A 11 1.03 -1.53 -15.37
N ILE A 12 0.68 -0.56 -14.52
CA ILE A 12 -0.16 -0.79 -13.33
C ILE A 12 -1.58 -1.21 -13.75
N ALA A 13 -2.17 -0.55 -14.74
CA ALA A 13 -3.50 -0.90 -15.22
C ALA A 13 -3.56 -2.32 -15.82
N ASN A 14 -2.53 -2.73 -16.57
CA ASN A 14 -2.38 -4.08 -17.10
C ASN A 14 -2.24 -5.11 -15.99
N LEU A 15 -1.37 -4.85 -15.01
CA LEU A 15 -1.20 -5.71 -13.84
C LEU A 15 -2.54 -5.94 -13.12
N ILE A 16 -3.31 -4.87 -12.91
CA ILE A 16 -4.58 -4.99 -12.18
C ILE A 16 -5.60 -5.79 -12.99
N ARG A 17 -5.70 -5.56 -14.32
CA ARG A 17 -6.60 -6.35 -15.18
C ARG A 17 -6.27 -7.83 -15.22
N GLU A 18 -4.99 -8.17 -15.22
CA GLU A 18 -4.54 -9.57 -15.27
C GLU A 18 -4.83 -10.30 -13.96
N LYS A 19 -4.54 -9.66 -12.82
CA LYS A 19 -4.60 -10.30 -11.50
C LYS A 19 -5.96 -10.17 -10.82
N TRP A 20 -6.72 -9.12 -11.12
CA TRP A 20 -8.05 -8.86 -10.58
C TRP A 20 -9.04 -8.47 -11.70
N PRO A 21 -9.40 -9.43 -12.58
CA PRO A 21 -10.32 -9.18 -13.69
C PRO A 21 -11.71 -8.68 -13.23
N GLU A 22 -12.10 -8.90 -11.98
CA GLU A 22 -13.31 -8.36 -11.36
C GLU A 22 -13.36 -6.82 -11.30
N TYR A 23 -12.23 -6.14 -11.52
CA TYR A 23 -12.19 -4.68 -11.63
C TYR A 23 -12.22 -4.22 -13.09
N SER A 24 -13.15 -3.31 -13.38
CA SER A 24 -13.21 -2.62 -14.67
C SER A 24 -12.18 -1.49 -14.70
N ILE A 25 -10.96 -1.82 -15.17
CA ILE A 25 -9.86 -0.87 -15.27
C ILE A 25 -9.74 -0.34 -16.71
N PRO A 26 -9.77 0.99 -16.93
CA PRO A 26 -9.63 1.60 -18.26
C PRO A 26 -8.36 1.18 -18.98
N THR A 27 -8.46 0.98 -20.30
CA THR A 27 -7.32 0.73 -21.19
C THR A 27 -6.69 2.02 -21.72
N GLU A 28 -7.46 3.10 -21.70
CA GLU A 28 -7.07 4.43 -22.15
C GLU A 28 -7.25 5.44 -21.02
N PHE A 29 -6.36 6.42 -20.95
CA PHE A 29 -6.41 7.50 -19.97
C PHE A 29 -6.31 8.82 -20.71
N GLU A 30 -7.31 9.68 -20.54
CA GLU A 30 -7.37 10.97 -21.24
C GLU A 30 -6.15 11.83 -20.90
N GLY A 31 -5.52 12.41 -21.94
CA GLY A 31 -4.34 13.26 -21.78
C GLY A 31 -3.03 12.52 -21.50
N ILE A 32 -3.01 11.18 -21.55
CA ILE A 32 -1.80 10.37 -21.39
C ILE A 32 -1.54 9.59 -22.68
N ASP A 33 -0.31 9.69 -23.22
CA ASP A 33 0.14 8.88 -24.35
C ASP A 33 0.59 7.50 -23.84
N LYS A 34 0.25 6.44 -24.58
CA LYS A 34 0.70 5.06 -24.34
C LYS A 34 2.21 4.90 -24.31
N ASN A 35 2.93 5.76 -25.03
CA ASN A 35 4.39 5.73 -25.16
C ASN A 35 5.10 6.66 -24.17
N ILE A 36 4.43 7.05 -23.09
CA ILE A 36 5.05 7.83 -22.01
C ILE A 36 6.31 7.13 -21.47
N PRO A 37 7.45 7.84 -21.37
CA PRO A 37 8.66 7.25 -20.82
C PRO A 37 8.48 6.91 -19.34
N VAL A 38 9.02 5.76 -18.93
CA VAL A 38 9.08 5.38 -17.52
C VAL A 38 10.05 6.32 -16.79
N VAL A 39 9.54 7.07 -15.81
CA VAL A 39 10.37 7.88 -14.92
C VAL A 39 10.94 6.97 -13.84
N SER A 40 12.28 6.94 -13.74
CA SER A 40 12.98 6.09 -12.78
C SER A 40 13.55 6.87 -11.60
N PHE A 41 13.32 6.35 -10.39
CA PHE A 41 13.98 6.83 -9.18
C PHE A 41 15.12 5.90 -8.76
N SER A 42 16.30 6.47 -8.55
CA SER A 42 17.48 5.71 -8.14
C SER A 42 17.49 5.43 -6.64
N SER A 43 17.60 4.16 -6.28
CA SER A 43 17.84 3.67 -4.91
C SER A 43 19.28 3.21 -4.67
N LYS A 44 20.20 3.49 -5.61
CA LYS A 44 21.59 3.01 -5.58
C LYS A 44 22.33 3.33 -4.28
N LYS A 45 22.10 4.51 -3.69
CA LYS A 45 22.71 4.89 -2.41
C LYS A 45 22.26 3.96 -1.27
N LEU A 46 20.98 3.57 -1.25
CA LEU A 46 20.41 2.69 -0.25
C LEU A 46 20.92 1.26 -0.44
N GLU A 47 20.89 0.77 -1.67
CA GLU A 47 21.40 -0.57 -2.03
C GLU A 47 22.91 -0.69 -1.78
N GLY A 48 23.68 0.37 -2.04
CA GLY A 48 25.11 0.43 -1.76
C GLY A 48 25.47 0.35 -0.28
N MET A 49 24.51 0.54 0.64
CA MET A 49 24.68 0.34 2.07
C MET A 49 24.28 -1.09 2.53
N GLY A 50 23.99 -1.99 1.60
CA GLY A 50 23.63 -3.39 1.87
C GLY A 50 22.13 -3.64 2.03
N PHE A 51 21.28 -2.66 1.71
CA PHE A 51 19.82 -2.85 1.70
C PHE A 51 19.37 -3.60 0.44
N SER A 52 18.39 -4.50 0.58
CA SER A 52 17.76 -5.18 -0.55
C SER A 52 16.24 -5.10 -0.46
N PHE A 53 15.61 -4.78 -1.60
CA PHE A 53 14.16 -4.85 -1.74
C PHE A 53 13.72 -6.31 -1.87
N LYS A 54 12.68 -6.70 -1.14
CA LYS A 54 12.19 -8.08 -1.08
C LYS A 54 10.86 -8.30 -1.81
N TYR A 55 10.13 -7.23 -2.06
CA TYR A 55 8.76 -7.30 -2.57
C TYR A 55 8.71 -6.80 -4.00
N THR A 56 7.96 -7.52 -4.83
CA THR A 56 7.65 -7.16 -6.22
C THR A 56 6.47 -6.18 -6.30
N LEU A 57 6.30 -5.53 -7.45
CA LEU A 57 5.16 -4.64 -7.70
C LEU A 57 3.82 -5.35 -7.49
N GLU A 58 3.69 -6.60 -7.95
CA GLU A 58 2.48 -7.41 -7.77
C GLU A 58 2.15 -7.64 -6.30
N GLU A 59 3.14 -7.99 -5.48
CA GLU A 59 2.94 -8.24 -4.06
C GLU A 59 2.50 -6.98 -3.31
N MET A 60 3.02 -5.81 -3.70
CA MET A 60 2.59 -4.53 -3.15
C MET A 60 1.11 -4.26 -3.43
N PHE A 61 0.68 -4.42 -4.69
CA PHE A 61 -0.71 -4.21 -5.06
C PHE A 61 -1.65 -5.25 -4.47
N ARG A 62 -1.22 -6.51 -4.38
CA ARG A 62 -2.00 -7.57 -3.73
C ARG A 62 -2.27 -7.23 -2.26
N GLY A 63 -1.22 -6.88 -1.51
CA GLY A 63 -1.37 -6.48 -0.10
C GLY A 63 -2.29 -5.28 0.07
N ALA A 64 -2.21 -4.29 -0.83
CA ALA A 64 -3.08 -3.12 -0.79
C ALA A 64 -4.56 -3.47 -1.06
N ILE A 65 -4.83 -4.24 -2.12
CA ILE A 65 -6.19 -4.62 -2.51
C ILE A 65 -6.83 -5.50 -1.44
N ASP A 66 -6.12 -6.53 -0.95
CA ASP A 66 -6.62 -7.43 0.07
C ASP A 66 -6.96 -6.67 1.36
N SER A 67 -6.05 -5.79 1.81
CA SER A 67 -6.28 -4.98 3.01
C SER A 67 -7.48 -4.03 2.84
N CYS A 68 -7.67 -3.43 1.66
CA CYS A 68 -8.81 -2.55 1.40
C CYS A 68 -10.13 -3.34 1.35
N ARG A 69 -10.13 -4.56 0.81
CA ARG A 69 -11.31 -5.45 0.80
C ARG A 69 -11.71 -5.86 2.20
N GLU A 70 -10.75 -6.30 3.02
CA GLU A 70 -10.99 -6.69 4.41
C GLU A 70 -11.58 -5.55 5.25
N LYS A 71 -11.17 -4.31 4.97
CA LYS A 71 -11.67 -3.11 5.66
C LYS A 71 -12.96 -2.54 5.06
N GLY A 72 -13.48 -3.13 3.98
CA GLY A 72 -14.66 -2.60 3.28
C GLY A 72 -14.42 -1.25 2.60
N LEU A 73 -13.17 -0.87 2.33
CA LEU A 73 -12.80 0.36 1.63
C LEU A 73 -12.87 0.20 0.11
N LEU A 74 -12.85 -1.04 -0.37
CA LEU A 74 -12.84 -1.35 -1.79
C LEU A 74 -13.81 -2.51 -2.07
N PRO A 75 -14.76 -2.35 -3.01
CA PRO A 75 -15.77 -3.38 -3.30
C PRO A 75 -15.11 -4.63 -3.89
N LEU A 76 -15.74 -5.80 -3.75
CA LEU A 76 -15.16 -7.05 -4.27
C LEU A 76 -15.13 -7.11 -5.80
N SER A 77 -16.03 -6.38 -6.48
CA SER A 77 -16.09 -6.27 -7.94
C SER A 77 -16.65 -4.90 -8.31
N THR A 78 -16.30 -4.42 -9.50
CA THR A 78 -16.88 -3.20 -10.11
C THR A 78 -17.63 -3.50 -11.41
N GLN A 79 -17.63 -4.77 -11.85
CA GLN A 79 -18.43 -5.17 -13.00
C GLN A 79 -19.90 -5.26 -12.59
N SER A 80 -20.74 -4.40 -13.17
CA SER A 80 -22.19 -4.57 -13.07
C SER A 80 -22.61 -5.74 -13.95
N HIS A 81 -23.00 -6.86 -13.34
CA HIS A 81 -23.75 -7.87 -14.07
C HIS A 81 -25.12 -7.29 -14.41
N SER A 82 -25.38 -6.96 -15.69
CA SER A 82 -26.72 -6.63 -16.16
C SER A 82 -27.55 -7.90 -16.28
N ASN A 83 -27.90 -8.51 -15.16
CA ASN A 83 -29.06 -9.40 -15.07
C ASN A 83 -30.02 -8.77 -14.07
N GLY A 84 -31.17 -8.30 -14.57
CA GLY A 84 -32.21 -7.75 -13.73
C GLY A 84 -32.68 -8.79 -12.73
N GLU A 85 -32.32 -8.58 -11.46
CA GLU A 85 -33.03 -9.05 -10.27
C GLU A 85 -32.55 -8.24 -9.07
N ASN A 86 -33.50 -7.58 -8.42
CA ASN A 86 -33.34 -6.66 -7.31
C ASN A 86 -32.65 -7.34 -6.11
N LYS A 87 -31.46 -6.88 -5.73
CA LYS A 87 -30.92 -7.02 -4.37
C LYS A 87 -30.24 -5.72 -3.96
N GLU A 88 -31.04 -4.87 -3.34
CA GLU A 88 -30.59 -3.84 -2.43
C GLU A 88 -29.63 -4.42 -1.38
N SER A 89 -28.35 -4.05 -1.45
CA SER A 89 -27.43 -4.24 -0.34
C SER A 89 -27.35 -2.91 0.42
N THR A 90 -28.09 -2.88 1.51
CA THR A 90 -28.20 -1.78 2.47
C THR A 90 -26.79 -1.35 2.93
N LEU A 91 -26.36 -0.15 2.51
CA LEU A 91 -25.25 0.55 3.16
C LEU A 91 -25.87 1.41 4.28
N ASN A 92 -26.03 0.83 5.46
CA ASN A 92 -26.46 1.57 6.64
C ASN A 92 -25.49 1.37 7.82
N SER A 93 -25.03 2.52 8.31
CA SER A 93 -24.45 2.76 9.64
C SER A 93 -23.04 2.20 9.83
N GLN A 94 -22.03 2.99 10.22
CA GLN A 94 -22.10 3.90 11.35
C GLN A 94 -21.23 5.14 11.15
N LYS A 95 -21.91 6.28 11.04
CA LYS A 95 -21.43 7.55 11.57
C LYS A 95 -21.31 7.40 13.09
N LYS A 96 -20.09 7.27 13.63
CA LYS A 96 -19.82 7.65 15.03
C LYS A 96 -19.11 8.99 15.03
N HIS A 97 -19.93 10.00 15.28
CA HIS A 97 -19.51 11.30 15.79
C HIS A 97 -18.89 11.11 17.17
N ILE A 98 -17.58 11.28 17.30
CA ILE A 98 -16.96 11.63 18.58
C ILE A 98 -16.31 12.99 18.36
N THR A 99 -16.84 13.93 19.12
CA THR A 99 -16.49 15.34 19.26
C THR A 99 -14.98 15.56 19.32
N ILE A 100 -14.51 16.51 18.52
CA ILE A 100 -13.18 17.10 18.66
C ILE A 100 -13.29 18.20 19.70
N ASP A 101 -12.64 18.03 20.84
CA ASP A 101 -12.21 19.10 21.71
C ASP A 101 -10.71 18.86 22.04
N ASN A 102 -9.87 19.71 21.44
CA ASN A 102 -8.55 20.23 21.86
C ASN A 102 -7.64 19.33 22.73
N GLN A 103 -6.48 18.88 22.22
CA GLN A 103 -5.17 19.58 22.25
C GLN A 103 -4.36 19.26 23.53
N ASP A 104 -3.12 18.80 23.29
CA ASP A 104 -1.95 18.70 24.17
C ASP A 104 -1.65 17.43 25.00
N ASP A 105 -0.42 16.94 24.75
CA ASP A 105 0.56 16.29 25.63
C ASP A 105 0.66 14.75 25.82
N LEU A 106 1.71 14.22 25.17
CA LEU A 106 2.91 13.63 25.80
C LEU A 106 2.90 12.15 26.29
N HIS A 107 3.62 11.33 25.50
CA HIS A 107 4.54 10.21 25.84
C HIS A 107 4.14 8.97 26.67
N SER A 108 4.81 7.87 26.27
CA SER A 108 5.12 6.63 26.99
C SER A 108 3.95 5.63 27.10
N VAL A 109 4.13 4.34 26.84
CA VAL A 109 4.96 3.42 27.62
C VAL A 109 5.43 2.24 26.76
N THR A 110 6.75 2.17 26.61
CA THR A 110 7.56 0.97 26.41
C THR A 110 7.45 0.05 27.63
N LYS A 111 7.30 -1.26 27.44
CA LYS A 111 7.78 -2.33 28.37
C LYS A 111 8.13 -3.54 27.52
N GLU A 112 9.40 -3.80 27.18
CA GLU A 112 10.44 -4.45 28.01
C GLU A 112 10.05 -5.82 28.58
N LYS A 113 10.71 -6.87 28.07
CA LYS A 113 11.14 -8.00 28.87
C LYS A 113 12.57 -8.37 28.47
N GLN A 114 13.53 -7.99 29.31
CA GLN A 114 14.93 -8.39 29.26
C GLN A 114 15.09 -9.84 29.73
N MET A 115 16.06 -10.53 29.13
CA MET A 115 16.82 -11.58 29.79
C MET A 115 18.29 -11.35 29.43
N GLU A 116 19.10 -11.22 30.47
CA GLU A 116 20.48 -10.77 30.50
C GLU A 116 21.44 -11.96 30.32
N SER A 117 22.49 -11.79 29.50
CA SER A 117 23.81 -12.36 29.76
C SER A 117 24.86 -11.58 28.96
N GLY A 118 25.88 -11.10 29.67
CA GLY A 118 26.82 -10.11 29.19
C GLY A 118 28.04 -10.65 28.43
N ALA A 119 28.78 -9.73 27.82
CA ALA A 119 30.23 -9.77 27.74
C ALA A 119 30.77 -8.36 27.40
N ASN A 120 31.87 -8.04 28.07
CA ASN A 120 32.59 -6.78 28.13
C ASN A 120 33.40 -6.52 26.85
N GLY A 121 33.50 -5.25 26.41
CA GLY A 121 34.26 -4.86 25.22
C GLY A 121 34.47 -3.35 25.15
N LYS A 122 35.39 -2.84 25.97
CA LYS A 122 35.87 -1.45 25.99
C LYS A 122 36.63 -1.14 24.68
N CYS A 123 36.24 -0.12 23.93
CA CYS A 123 37.12 0.49 22.94
C CYS A 123 36.97 2.02 22.95
N GLU A 124 38.10 2.67 23.21
CA GLU A 124 38.31 4.08 23.47
C GLU A 124 38.34 4.88 22.15
N ARG A 125 37.93 6.16 22.20
CA ARG A 125 37.99 7.09 21.07
C ARG A 125 39.44 7.43 20.72
N ILE A 126 39.74 7.50 19.42
CA ILE A 126 40.64 8.49 18.83
C ILE A 126 39.91 9.10 17.63
#